data_AF-A0A920M911-F1
#
_entry.id   AF-A0A920M911-F1
#
_cell.length_a   1.000
_cell.length_b   1.000
_cell.length_c   1.000
_cell.angle_alpha   90.00
_cell.angle_beta   90.00
_cell.angle_gamma   90.00
#
_symmetry.space_group_name_H-M   'P 1'
#
loop_
_entity.id
_entity.type
_entity.pdbx_description
1 polymer ?
#
loop_
_entity_poly.entity_id
_entity_poly.type
_entity_poly.pdbx_seq_one_letter_code
_entity_poly.pdbx_strand_id
1 'polypeptide(L)'
;MRYILGLPTDHVESIEQFGTSQAIVEMATTAETLGFTGVFVTDHPAPPKSFLDTGGHHTLDPMITLAAAATSTKKIKLLTNLYIVAYRNPLLVAKMVASLDNLSLGRLILGVGAGYLKEEFQATGADYENRGQLLDDYIEIMKKAWTGNPVSMKGYNFEAKKIISLPTPVLQDGDSSPPIWIGGNSKNALERVARFGEGWIPMATPKGIEKFVKTTAITDMTALAKRINDLMEVWERHERKGKTVYFY
;
A
#
# COMPACT_ATOMS: atom_id res chain seq x y z
N MET A 1 9.83 7.92 19.10
CA MET A 1 9.79 6.81 18.11
C MET A 1 8.34 6.51 17.79
N ARG A 2 8.00 6.18 16.54
CA ARG A 2 6.64 5.77 16.16
C ARG A 2 6.69 4.29 15.77
N TYR A 3 5.65 3.53 16.13
CA TYR A 3 5.56 2.09 15.87
C TYR A 3 4.26 1.77 15.15
N ILE A 4 4.31 0.82 14.21
CA ILE A 4 3.12 0.24 13.57
C ILE A 4 3.05 -1.25 13.86
N LEU A 5 1.84 -1.79 13.96
CA LEU A 5 1.58 -3.20 14.22
C LEU A 5 0.99 -3.87 12.97
N GLY A 6 1.51 -5.02 12.58
CA GLY A 6 0.86 -5.85 11.56
C GLY A 6 -0.35 -6.56 12.17
N LEU A 7 -1.51 -6.50 11.49
CA LEU A 7 -2.64 -7.32 11.88
C LEU A 7 -2.36 -8.77 11.44
N PRO A 8 -2.37 -9.76 12.35
CA PRO A 8 -1.93 -11.12 12.11
C PRO A 8 -2.98 -11.83 11.28
N THR A 9 -2.76 -11.83 9.98
CA THR A 9 -3.64 -12.55 9.05
C THR A 9 -2.89 -13.65 8.32
N ASP A 10 -1.68 -13.97 8.77
CA ASP A 10 -0.75 -14.96 8.21
C ASP A 10 -0.87 -16.36 8.84
N HIS A 11 -1.69 -16.52 9.89
CA HIS A 11 -1.97 -17.80 10.56
C HIS A 11 -3.30 -18.42 10.10
N VAL A 12 -3.32 -19.05 8.90
CA VAL A 12 -4.54 -19.67 8.31
C VAL A 12 -5.13 -20.74 9.22
N GLU A 13 -4.25 -21.46 9.93
CA GLU A 13 -4.59 -22.53 10.86
C GLU A 13 -5.38 -22.05 12.08
N SER A 14 -5.36 -20.74 12.35
CA SER A 14 -5.99 -20.12 13.51
C SER A 14 -6.95 -18.99 13.10
N ILE A 15 -7.66 -19.17 11.98
CA ILE A 15 -8.60 -18.15 11.45
C ILE A 15 -9.67 -17.75 12.49
N GLU A 16 -10.12 -18.68 13.33
CA GLU A 16 -11.09 -18.38 14.39
C GLU A 16 -10.52 -17.43 15.46
N GLN A 17 -9.21 -17.46 15.67
CA GLN A 17 -8.51 -16.63 16.66
C GLN A 17 -8.04 -15.30 16.06
N PHE A 18 -7.60 -15.26 14.80
CA PHE A 18 -6.93 -14.10 14.22
C PHE A 18 -7.59 -13.53 12.96
N GLY A 19 -8.43 -14.32 12.29
CA GLY A 19 -9.07 -13.94 11.03
C GLY A 19 -10.52 -13.46 11.15
N THR A 20 -11.05 -13.33 12.37
CA THR A 20 -12.41 -12.84 12.61
C THR A 20 -12.45 -11.33 12.75
N SER A 21 -13.62 -10.72 12.51
CA SER A 21 -13.79 -9.28 12.74
C SER A 21 -13.56 -8.90 14.20
N GLN A 22 -13.94 -9.76 15.15
CA GLN A 22 -13.70 -9.58 16.57
C GLN A 22 -12.20 -9.50 16.88
N ALA A 23 -11.40 -10.43 16.35
CA ALA A 23 -9.95 -10.43 16.52
C ALA A 23 -9.31 -9.16 15.95
N ILE A 24 -9.67 -8.77 14.73
CA ILE A 24 -9.16 -7.55 14.11
C ILE A 24 -9.52 -6.31 14.93
N VAL A 25 -10.76 -6.24 15.43
CA VAL A 25 -11.21 -5.13 16.30
C VAL A 25 -10.42 -5.08 17.60
N GLU A 26 -10.25 -6.22 18.28
CA GLU A 26 -9.52 -6.31 19.55
C GLU A 26 -8.06 -5.89 19.38
N MET A 27 -7.41 -6.33 18.32
CA MET A 27 -6.02 -5.99 18.05
C MET A 27 -5.83 -4.52 17.69
N ALA A 28 -6.70 -3.98 16.82
CA ALA A 28 -6.60 -2.57 16.42
C ALA A 28 -6.86 -1.61 17.60
N THR A 29 -7.85 -1.93 18.45
CA THR A 29 -8.15 -1.13 19.65
C THR A 29 -7.06 -1.25 20.71
N THR A 30 -6.50 -2.43 20.90
CA THR A 30 -5.37 -2.64 21.79
C THR A 30 -4.14 -1.89 21.31
N ALA A 31 -3.82 -1.96 20.02
CA ALA A 31 -2.71 -1.21 19.42
C ALA A 31 -2.89 0.31 19.62
N GLU A 32 -4.09 0.84 19.39
CA GLU A 32 -4.38 2.26 19.64
C GLU A 32 -4.21 2.63 21.12
N THR A 33 -4.71 1.79 22.04
CA THR A 33 -4.60 2.01 23.49
C THR A 33 -3.15 2.00 23.98
N LEU A 34 -2.31 1.13 23.39
CA LEU A 34 -0.89 1.03 23.70
C LEU A 34 -0.04 2.12 23.02
N GLY A 35 -0.66 3.01 22.23
CA GLY A 35 0.02 4.15 21.61
C GLY A 35 0.73 3.83 20.30
N PHE A 36 0.39 2.72 19.62
CA PHE A 36 0.84 2.50 18.25
C PHE A 36 0.28 3.60 17.34
N THR A 37 1.10 4.05 16.41
CA THR A 37 0.71 5.11 15.46
C THR A 37 -0.15 4.56 14.32
N GLY A 38 0.02 3.28 13.97
CA GLY A 38 -0.72 2.66 12.88
C GLY A 38 -0.83 1.14 13.02
N VAL A 39 -1.78 0.57 12.29
CA VAL A 39 -1.86 -0.86 12.00
C VAL A 39 -1.76 -1.08 10.50
N PHE A 40 -1.25 -2.24 10.07
CA PHE A 40 -1.16 -2.55 8.65
C PHE A 40 -1.59 -3.97 8.28
N VAL A 41 -1.93 -4.13 6.99
CA VAL A 41 -2.25 -5.41 6.34
C VAL A 41 -1.52 -5.48 4.99
N THR A 42 -1.06 -6.66 4.59
CA THR A 42 -0.39 -6.89 3.29
C THR A 42 -1.35 -7.51 2.27
N ASP A 43 -1.02 -7.53 0.98
CA ASP A 43 -1.92 -7.97 -0.09
C ASP A 43 -1.40 -9.23 -0.80
N HIS A 44 -1.97 -10.39 -0.47
CA HIS A 44 -1.69 -11.69 -1.09
C HIS A 44 -2.98 -12.43 -1.45
N PRO A 45 -3.62 -12.12 -2.59
CA PRO A 45 -4.90 -12.71 -2.95
C PRO A 45 -4.84 -14.20 -3.30
N ALA A 46 -3.70 -14.69 -3.78
CA ALA A 46 -3.56 -16.08 -4.23
C ALA A 46 -2.11 -16.58 -4.18
N PRO A 47 -1.43 -16.51 -3.02
CA PRO A 47 -0.02 -16.88 -2.91
C PRO A 47 0.19 -18.35 -3.31
N PRO A 48 1.22 -18.68 -4.10
CA PRO A 48 1.47 -20.07 -4.47
C PRO A 48 1.88 -20.87 -3.24
N LYS A 49 1.48 -22.14 -3.18
CA LYS A 49 1.83 -23.04 -2.07
C LYS A 49 3.34 -23.11 -1.81
N SER A 50 4.16 -23.07 -2.85
CA SER A 50 5.64 -23.05 -2.72
C SER A 50 6.17 -21.82 -1.96
N PHE A 51 5.51 -20.67 -2.08
CA PHE A 51 5.86 -19.48 -1.30
C PHE A 51 5.53 -19.70 0.17
N LEU A 52 4.33 -20.20 0.49
CA LEU A 52 3.93 -20.51 1.87
C LEU A 52 4.84 -21.57 2.51
N ASP A 53 5.19 -22.61 1.76
CA ASP A 53 6.07 -23.70 2.22
C ASP A 53 7.51 -23.24 2.54
N THR A 54 7.89 -22.04 2.10
CA THR A 54 9.23 -21.47 2.31
C THR A 54 9.24 -20.27 3.25
N GLY A 55 8.19 -20.12 4.06
CA GLY A 55 8.06 -19.04 5.04
C GLY A 55 7.45 -17.76 4.48
N GLY A 56 6.86 -17.81 3.29
CA GLY A 56 5.92 -16.79 2.83
C GLY A 56 4.63 -16.81 3.64
N HIS A 57 3.80 -15.78 3.45
CA HIS A 57 2.57 -15.59 4.21
C HIS A 57 1.36 -15.36 3.29
N HIS A 58 0.18 -15.38 3.89
CA HIS A 58 -1.09 -15.01 3.27
C HIS A 58 -1.75 -13.91 4.09
N THR A 59 -2.84 -13.33 3.58
CA THR A 59 -3.58 -12.30 4.30
C THR A 59 -5.08 -12.33 4.02
N LEU A 60 -5.85 -11.71 4.92
CA LEU A 60 -7.18 -11.23 4.60
C LEU A 60 -7.09 -10.06 3.60
N ASP A 61 -8.18 -9.80 2.87
CA ASP A 61 -8.23 -8.63 1.98
C ASP A 61 -7.93 -7.33 2.78
N PRO A 62 -6.98 -6.49 2.31
CA PRO A 62 -6.59 -5.30 3.04
C PRO A 62 -7.71 -4.29 3.26
N MET A 63 -8.58 -4.09 2.26
CA MET A 63 -9.65 -3.09 2.35
C MET A 63 -10.72 -3.54 3.34
N ILE A 64 -11.08 -4.82 3.34
CA ILE A 64 -12.03 -5.40 4.29
C ILE A 64 -11.48 -5.36 5.72
N THR A 65 -10.23 -5.79 5.90
CA THR A 65 -9.59 -5.87 7.21
C THR A 65 -9.41 -4.48 7.83
N LEU A 66 -8.93 -3.52 7.05
CA LEU A 66 -8.78 -2.15 7.53
C LEU A 66 -10.13 -1.46 7.76
N ALA A 67 -11.19 -1.81 7.02
CA ALA A 67 -12.54 -1.32 7.31
C ALA A 67 -13.03 -1.81 8.68
N ALA A 68 -12.79 -3.08 9.04
CA ALA A 68 -13.12 -3.57 10.38
C ALA A 68 -12.36 -2.78 11.47
N ALA A 69 -11.04 -2.61 11.31
CA ALA A 69 -10.23 -1.80 12.21
C ALA A 69 -10.67 -0.32 12.27
N ALA A 70 -11.11 0.25 11.14
CA ALA A 70 -11.59 1.63 11.07
C ALA A 70 -12.77 1.87 12.00
N THR A 71 -13.71 0.92 12.06
CA THR A 71 -14.95 1.07 12.85
C THR A 71 -14.75 1.02 14.36
N SER A 72 -13.66 0.40 14.83
CA SER A 72 -13.39 0.23 16.26
C SER A 72 -12.37 1.22 16.83
N THR A 73 -11.69 2.00 15.98
CA THR A 73 -10.60 2.89 16.37
C THR A 73 -10.87 4.34 16.01
N LYS A 74 -10.21 5.29 16.69
CA LYS A 74 -10.52 6.73 16.55
C LYS A 74 -9.37 7.56 15.96
N LYS A 75 -8.12 7.14 16.13
CA LYS A 75 -6.93 7.96 15.87
C LYS A 75 -5.83 7.20 15.11
N ILE A 76 -5.69 5.90 15.36
CA ILE A 76 -4.65 5.07 14.77
C ILE A 76 -4.74 5.10 13.26
N LYS A 77 -3.60 5.21 12.59
CA LYS A 77 -3.52 5.19 11.13
C LYS A 77 -3.76 3.77 10.60
N LEU A 78 -4.39 3.69 9.45
CA LEU A 78 -4.70 2.43 8.78
C LEU A 78 -3.80 2.35 7.55
N LEU A 79 -2.91 1.37 7.48
CA LEU A 79 -1.94 1.23 6.40
C LEU A 79 -2.17 -0.03 5.60
N THR A 80 -2.03 0.07 4.28
CA THR A 80 -1.66 -1.10 3.47
C THR A 80 -0.15 -1.20 3.38
N ASN A 81 0.42 -2.41 3.48
CA ASN A 81 1.87 -2.63 3.42
C ASN A 81 2.24 -3.95 2.72
N LEU A 82 2.13 -4.08 1.41
CA LEU A 82 1.68 -3.08 0.43
C LEU A 82 0.41 -3.57 -0.25
N TYR A 83 -0.39 -2.64 -0.78
CA TYR A 83 -1.51 -2.93 -1.68
C TYR A 83 -1.00 -2.98 -3.12
N ILE A 84 -1.20 -4.11 -3.80
CA ILE A 84 -0.73 -4.29 -5.17
C ILE A 84 -1.86 -3.90 -6.13
N VAL A 85 -1.89 -2.61 -6.49
CA VAL A 85 -2.96 -2.02 -7.30
C VAL A 85 -3.12 -2.69 -8.66
N ALA A 86 -2.03 -3.26 -9.20
CA ALA A 86 -2.01 -3.91 -10.50
C ALA A 86 -2.87 -5.19 -10.58
N TYR A 87 -3.26 -5.79 -9.44
CA TYR A 87 -4.17 -6.93 -9.42
C TYR A 87 -5.60 -6.58 -9.83
N ARG A 88 -5.97 -5.30 -9.83
CA ARG A 88 -7.37 -4.85 -9.88
C ARG A 88 -7.55 -3.69 -10.85
N ASN A 89 -8.78 -3.43 -11.28
CA ASN A 89 -9.07 -2.23 -12.07
C ASN A 89 -8.85 -0.96 -11.20
N PRO A 90 -8.14 0.07 -11.69
CA PRO A 90 -7.78 1.22 -10.88
C PRO A 90 -8.96 2.09 -10.47
N LEU A 91 -10.08 2.10 -11.21
CA LEU A 91 -11.30 2.80 -10.78
C LEU A 91 -11.99 2.09 -9.62
N LEU A 92 -11.96 0.75 -9.60
CA LEU A 92 -12.44 -0.02 -8.45
C LEU A 92 -11.56 0.22 -7.23
N VAL A 93 -10.23 0.27 -7.40
CA VAL A 93 -9.31 0.62 -6.31
C VAL A 93 -9.58 2.04 -5.81
N ALA A 94 -9.71 3.02 -6.71
CA ALA A 94 -10.04 4.40 -6.34
C ALA A 94 -11.29 4.48 -5.46
N LYS A 95 -12.34 3.72 -5.84
CA LYS A 95 -13.60 3.65 -5.10
C LYS A 95 -13.43 2.99 -3.72
N MET A 96 -12.71 1.88 -3.62
CA MET A 96 -12.46 1.19 -2.34
C MET A 96 -11.65 2.07 -1.39
N VAL A 97 -10.57 2.68 -1.88
CA VAL A 97 -9.71 3.59 -1.10
C VAL A 97 -10.50 4.80 -0.60
N ALA A 98 -11.25 5.48 -1.47
CA ALA A 98 -12.05 6.63 -1.07
C ALA A 98 -13.12 6.24 -0.04
N SER A 99 -13.74 5.07 -0.19
CA SER A 99 -14.74 4.59 0.76
C SER A 99 -14.13 4.30 2.13
N LEU A 100 -13.01 3.57 2.19
CA LEU A 100 -12.29 3.29 3.43
C LEU A 100 -11.78 4.58 4.09
N ASP A 101 -11.25 5.51 3.31
CA ASP A 101 -10.75 6.77 3.83
C ASP A 101 -11.87 7.61 4.46
N ASN A 102 -13.05 7.67 3.83
CA ASN A 102 -14.24 8.29 4.43
C ASN A 102 -14.70 7.58 5.71
N LEU A 103 -14.81 6.24 5.69
CA LEU A 103 -15.20 5.45 6.87
C LEU A 103 -14.23 5.64 8.04
N SER A 104 -12.95 5.84 7.72
CA SER A 104 -11.90 6.05 8.71
C SER A 104 -11.69 7.53 9.08
N LEU A 105 -12.42 8.46 8.47
CA LEU A 105 -12.28 9.91 8.67
C LEU A 105 -10.85 10.42 8.35
N GLY A 106 -10.28 10.02 7.21
CA GLY A 106 -8.97 10.51 6.75
C GLY A 106 -7.77 9.84 7.44
N ARG A 107 -7.94 8.63 7.98
CA ARG A 107 -6.87 7.90 8.67
C ARG A 107 -6.10 6.92 7.79
N LEU A 108 -6.51 6.73 6.53
CA LEU A 108 -5.85 5.83 5.61
C LEU A 108 -4.51 6.39 5.15
N ILE A 109 -3.50 5.53 5.14
CA ILE A 109 -2.23 5.71 4.42
C ILE A 109 -2.14 4.56 3.43
N LEU A 110 -2.17 4.89 2.15
CA LEU A 110 -2.20 3.92 1.06
C LEU A 110 -0.76 3.53 0.69
N GLY A 111 -0.24 2.50 1.34
CA GLY A 111 1.04 1.90 0.95
C GLY A 111 0.87 1.00 -0.27
N VAL A 112 1.54 1.30 -1.37
CA VAL A 112 1.45 0.58 -2.65
C VAL A 112 2.79 0.03 -3.11
N GLY A 113 2.73 -1.06 -3.86
CA GLY A 113 3.91 -1.75 -4.38
C GLY A 113 3.69 -2.30 -5.78
N ALA A 114 4.79 -2.53 -6.49
CA ALA A 114 4.73 -3.11 -7.84
C ALA A 114 4.45 -4.61 -7.83
N GLY A 115 4.59 -5.28 -6.67
CA GLY A 115 4.43 -6.74 -6.53
C GLY A 115 5.64 -7.53 -7.04
N TYR A 116 5.87 -8.71 -6.46
CA TYR A 116 7.03 -9.56 -6.78
C TYR A 116 6.68 -11.01 -7.14
N LEU A 117 5.57 -11.56 -6.64
CA LEU A 117 5.13 -12.94 -6.90
C LEU A 117 4.43 -13.04 -8.26
N LYS A 118 5.15 -13.55 -9.28
CA LYS A 118 4.63 -13.65 -10.67
C LYS A 118 3.41 -14.55 -10.76
N GLU A 119 3.36 -15.58 -9.95
CA GLU A 119 2.30 -16.57 -9.84
C GLU A 119 0.98 -15.92 -9.40
N GLU A 120 1.01 -14.95 -8.49
CA GLU A 120 -0.20 -14.21 -8.10
C GLU A 120 -0.72 -13.36 -9.25
N PHE A 121 0.17 -12.69 -10.01
CA PHE A 121 -0.25 -11.95 -11.20
C PHE A 121 -0.90 -12.87 -12.23
N GLN A 122 -0.35 -14.07 -12.44
CA GLN A 122 -0.95 -15.06 -13.33
C GLN A 122 -2.33 -15.51 -12.81
N ALA A 123 -2.46 -15.79 -11.51
CA ALA A 123 -3.71 -16.22 -10.89
C ALA A 123 -4.81 -15.15 -10.96
N THR A 124 -4.46 -13.87 -10.81
CA THR A 124 -5.41 -12.76 -10.94
C THR A 124 -5.62 -12.29 -12.38
N GLY A 125 -4.90 -12.84 -13.36
CA GLY A 125 -4.90 -12.37 -14.75
C GLY A 125 -4.28 -10.99 -14.96
N ALA A 126 -3.44 -10.52 -14.03
CA ALA A 126 -2.74 -9.25 -14.11
C ALA A 126 -1.41 -9.36 -14.89
N ASP A 127 -0.95 -8.24 -15.44
CA ASP A 127 0.29 -8.19 -16.21
C ASP A 127 1.52 -7.97 -15.31
N TYR A 128 2.27 -9.06 -15.09
CA TYR A 128 3.50 -9.01 -14.30
C TYR A 128 4.62 -8.21 -14.98
N GLU A 129 4.76 -8.28 -16.29
CA GLU A 129 5.91 -7.69 -16.99
C GLU A 129 5.80 -6.15 -16.97
N ASN A 130 4.58 -5.62 -17.07
CA ASN A 130 4.30 -4.19 -17.02
C ASN A 130 3.94 -3.64 -15.62
N ARG A 131 3.96 -4.47 -14.56
CA ARG A 131 3.48 -4.11 -13.21
C ARG A 131 4.04 -2.80 -12.64
N GLY A 132 5.29 -2.46 -12.97
CA GLY A 132 5.92 -1.21 -12.53
C GLY A 132 5.34 0.03 -13.21
N GLN A 133 5.09 -0.05 -14.53
CA GLN A 133 4.43 1.01 -15.28
C GLN A 133 2.95 1.12 -14.90
N LEU A 134 2.28 -0.03 -14.73
CA LEU A 134 0.87 -0.07 -14.29
C LEU A 134 0.68 0.59 -12.93
N LEU A 135 1.60 0.40 -11.99
CA LEU A 135 1.56 1.11 -10.71
C LEU A 135 1.59 2.64 -10.89
N ASP A 136 2.49 3.16 -11.71
CA ASP A 136 2.59 4.60 -12.00
C ASP A 136 1.28 5.11 -12.61
N ASP A 137 0.82 4.47 -13.68
CA ASP A 137 -0.40 4.84 -14.40
C ASP A 137 -1.63 4.79 -13.48
N TYR A 138 -1.70 3.78 -12.62
CA TYR A 138 -2.85 3.57 -11.72
C TYR A 138 -2.88 4.62 -10.62
N ILE A 139 -1.72 5.05 -10.08
CA ILE A 139 -1.66 6.16 -9.14
C ILE A 139 -2.23 7.44 -9.78
N GLU A 140 -1.84 7.75 -11.01
CA GLU A 140 -2.35 8.93 -11.72
C GLU A 140 -3.85 8.84 -12.03
N ILE A 141 -4.32 7.66 -12.47
CA ILE A 141 -5.74 7.39 -12.71
C ILE A 141 -6.55 7.60 -11.44
N MET A 142 -6.09 7.05 -10.30
CA MET A 142 -6.78 7.20 -9.03
C MET A 142 -6.84 8.66 -8.59
N LYS A 143 -5.73 9.41 -8.69
CA LYS A 143 -5.70 10.87 -8.40
C LYS A 143 -6.69 11.64 -9.28
N LYS A 144 -6.80 11.32 -10.57
CA LYS A 144 -7.81 11.90 -11.47
C LYS A 144 -9.24 11.56 -11.03
N ALA A 145 -9.50 10.30 -10.69
CA ALA A 145 -10.80 9.84 -10.22
C ALA A 145 -11.23 10.53 -8.90
N TRP A 146 -10.27 10.87 -8.03
CA TRP A 146 -10.53 11.55 -6.75
C TRP A 146 -10.72 13.06 -6.86
N THR A 147 -10.68 13.65 -8.06
CA THR A 147 -10.98 15.08 -8.25
C THR A 147 -12.46 15.42 -8.02
N GLY A 148 -13.36 14.44 -8.04
CA GLY A 148 -14.81 14.64 -7.97
C GLY A 148 -15.43 15.20 -9.25
N ASN A 149 -14.63 15.46 -10.28
CA ASN A 149 -15.07 16.00 -11.58
C ASN A 149 -15.28 14.89 -12.61
N PRO A 150 -16.09 15.13 -13.68
CA PRO A 150 -16.15 14.23 -14.81
C PRO A 150 -14.77 14.02 -15.44
N VAL A 151 -14.36 12.76 -15.58
CA VAL A 151 -13.09 12.36 -16.19
C VAL A 151 -13.33 11.36 -17.32
N SER A 152 -12.55 11.52 -18.38
CA SER A 152 -12.41 10.53 -19.45
C SER A 152 -10.97 10.07 -19.48
N MET A 153 -10.75 8.76 -19.59
CA MET A 153 -9.41 8.19 -19.60
C MET A 153 -9.41 6.82 -20.28
N LYS A 154 -8.25 6.47 -20.81
CA LYS A 154 -7.96 5.13 -21.30
C LYS A 154 -6.85 4.55 -20.43
N GLY A 155 -7.13 3.45 -19.76
CA GLY A 155 -6.13 2.67 -19.04
C GLY A 155 -5.64 1.50 -19.86
N TYR A 156 -4.82 0.65 -19.24
CA TYR A 156 -4.20 -0.50 -19.89
C TYR A 156 -5.23 -1.46 -20.52
N ASN A 157 -6.32 -1.76 -19.81
CA ASN A 157 -7.35 -2.72 -20.23
C ASN A 157 -8.78 -2.19 -20.06
N PHE A 158 -8.96 -0.86 -19.98
CA PHE A 158 -10.27 -0.25 -19.85
C PHE A 158 -10.31 1.15 -20.48
N GLU A 159 -11.51 1.60 -20.78
CA GLU A 159 -11.78 2.97 -21.21
C GLU A 159 -12.96 3.51 -20.41
N ALA A 160 -12.87 4.76 -19.97
CA ALA A 160 -13.92 5.47 -19.26
C ALA A 160 -14.22 6.79 -19.97
N LYS A 161 -15.51 7.09 -20.14
CA LYS A 161 -15.99 8.31 -20.82
C LYS A 161 -16.87 9.12 -19.88
N LYS A 162 -16.41 10.33 -19.52
CA LYS A 162 -17.12 11.30 -18.68
C LYS A 162 -17.71 10.67 -17.40
N ILE A 163 -16.96 9.78 -16.76
CA ILE A 163 -17.39 9.17 -15.49
C ILE A 163 -17.08 10.12 -14.33
N ILE A 164 -17.85 9.99 -13.25
CA ILE A 164 -17.57 10.61 -11.96
C ILE A 164 -17.40 9.50 -10.94
N SER A 165 -16.35 9.58 -10.12
CA SER A 165 -16.17 8.68 -8.97
C SER A 165 -16.44 9.45 -7.68
N LEU A 166 -17.52 9.09 -6.99
CA LEU A 166 -17.89 9.62 -5.67
C LEU A 166 -18.11 8.46 -4.70
N PRO A 167 -17.84 8.61 -3.39
CA PRO A 167 -17.27 9.81 -2.77
C PRO A 167 -15.79 10.00 -3.17
N THR A 168 -15.29 11.23 -3.05
CA THR A 168 -13.85 11.48 -3.03
C THR A 168 -13.30 11.18 -1.63
N PRO A 169 -12.00 10.88 -1.47
CA PRO A 169 -11.37 10.71 -0.16
C PRO A 169 -11.46 12.00 0.69
N VAL A 170 -11.16 11.88 1.98
CA VAL A 170 -11.06 13.02 2.90
C VAL A 170 -9.71 13.69 2.67
N LEU A 171 -9.70 14.67 1.78
CA LEU A 171 -8.48 15.39 1.37
C LEU A 171 -8.28 16.65 2.21
N GLN A 172 -7.02 16.93 2.57
CA GLN A 172 -6.63 18.23 3.08
C GLN A 172 -6.43 19.21 1.91
N ASP A 173 -6.45 20.52 2.20
CA ASP A 173 -6.26 21.54 1.18
C ASP A 173 -4.92 21.35 0.45
N GLY A 174 -5.00 21.23 -0.87
CA GLY A 174 -3.84 21.01 -1.75
C GLY A 174 -3.46 19.54 -1.98
N ASP A 175 -4.10 18.60 -1.31
CA ASP A 175 -3.93 17.17 -1.58
C ASP A 175 -4.80 16.68 -2.74
N SER A 176 -4.28 15.68 -3.46
CA SER A 176 -4.97 15.01 -4.57
C SER A 176 -5.25 13.54 -4.29
N SER A 177 -4.87 13.06 -3.11
CA SER A 177 -5.03 11.68 -2.65
C SER A 177 -4.88 11.62 -1.12
N PRO A 178 -5.35 10.54 -0.47
CA PRO A 178 -4.78 10.12 0.81
C PRO A 178 -3.26 9.99 0.69
N PRO A 179 -2.50 10.05 1.80
CA PRO A 179 -1.06 9.86 1.76
C PRO A 179 -0.69 8.54 1.05
N ILE A 180 0.12 8.62 0.00
CA ILE A 180 0.58 7.44 -0.74
C ILE A 180 1.99 7.11 -0.30
N TRP A 181 2.21 5.92 0.23
CA TRP A 181 3.54 5.43 0.55
C TRP A 181 3.96 4.39 -0.47
N ILE A 182 5.18 4.50 -0.98
CA ILE A 182 5.66 3.59 -2.03
C ILE A 182 6.63 2.61 -1.42
N GLY A 183 6.40 1.32 -1.62
CA GLY A 183 7.30 0.28 -1.15
C GLY A 183 8.30 -0.23 -2.17
N GLY A 184 9.42 -0.74 -1.66
CA GLY A 184 10.51 -1.33 -2.43
C GLY A 184 11.75 -0.45 -2.50
N ASN A 185 12.88 -1.06 -2.82
CA ASN A 185 14.21 -0.45 -2.66
C ASN A 185 14.90 -0.15 -4.00
N SER A 186 14.36 -0.56 -5.14
CA SER A 186 15.02 -0.35 -6.43
C SER A 186 15.13 1.15 -6.78
N LYS A 187 16.01 1.50 -7.73
CA LYS A 187 16.09 2.89 -8.24
C LYS A 187 14.73 3.38 -8.73
N ASN A 188 13.99 2.55 -9.45
CA ASN A 188 12.64 2.88 -9.93
C ASN A 188 11.62 3.02 -8.79
N ALA A 189 11.80 2.32 -7.66
CA ALA A 189 10.95 2.50 -6.49
C ALA A 189 11.21 3.86 -5.83
N LEU A 190 12.48 4.26 -5.66
CA LEU A 190 12.81 5.58 -5.11
C LEU A 190 12.38 6.73 -6.03
N GLU A 191 12.56 6.57 -7.34
CA GLU A 191 12.06 7.53 -8.33
C GLU A 191 10.54 7.71 -8.21
N ARG A 192 9.81 6.61 -7.98
CA ARG A 192 8.36 6.65 -7.75
C ARG A 192 7.98 7.32 -6.43
N VAL A 193 8.75 7.11 -5.36
CA VAL A 193 8.57 7.86 -4.09
C VAL A 193 8.67 9.36 -4.38
N ALA A 194 9.74 9.79 -5.05
CA ALA A 194 9.96 11.20 -5.34
C ALA A 194 8.85 11.80 -6.21
N ARG A 195 8.41 11.09 -7.26
CA ARG A 195 7.34 11.55 -8.16
C ARG A 195 5.97 11.59 -7.51
N PHE A 196 5.60 10.57 -6.75
CA PHE A 196 4.19 10.35 -6.37
C PHE A 196 3.91 10.28 -4.88
N GLY A 197 4.90 9.87 -4.08
CA GLY A 197 4.69 9.47 -2.69
C GLY A 197 4.86 10.60 -1.68
N GLU A 198 4.22 10.42 -0.54
CA GLU A 198 4.44 11.17 0.70
C GLU A 198 5.27 10.33 1.70
N GLY A 199 5.59 9.08 1.37
CA GLY A 199 6.46 8.24 2.17
C GLY A 199 7.09 7.08 1.42
N TRP A 200 8.12 6.50 2.02
CA TRP A 200 8.82 5.32 1.54
C TRP A 200 8.68 4.18 2.54
N ILE A 201 8.32 2.99 2.04
CA ILE A 201 8.30 1.75 2.83
C ILE A 201 9.49 0.88 2.38
N PRO A 202 10.65 1.03 3.03
CA PRO A 202 11.81 0.20 2.73
C PRO A 202 11.50 -1.25 3.07
N MET A 203 11.92 -2.15 2.20
CA MET A 203 11.77 -3.57 2.48
C MET A 203 13.08 -4.10 3.05
N ALA A 204 13.07 -4.52 4.31
CA ALA A 204 14.19 -5.27 4.85
C ALA A 204 14.34 -6.56 4.02
N THR A 205 15.56 -6.90 3.63
CA THR A 205 15.86 -8.16 2.94
C THR A 205 16.78 -9.00 3.83
N PRO A 206 16.25 -9.65 4.88
CA PRO A 206 16.99 -10.68 5.59
C PRO A 206 17.46 -11.77 4.62
N LYS A 207 18.59 -12.40 4.94
CA LYS A 207 19.13 -13.52 4.18
C LYS A 207 18.04 -14.58 3.93
N GLY A 208 17.84 -14.97 2.68
CA GLY A 208 16.87 -16.01 2.26
C GLY A 208 15.64 -15.48 1.51
N ILE A 209 15.18 -14.26 1.82
CA ILE A 209 14.03 -13.63 1.15
C ILE A 209 14.41 -13.01 -0.21
N GLU A 210 15.70 -12.75 -0.41
CA GLU A 210 16.27 -12.22 -1.66
C GLU A 210 15.88 -13.04 -2.90
N LYS A 211 15.67 -14.35 -2.74
CA LYS A 211 15.27 -15.24 -3.85
C LYS A 211 13.90 -14.89 -4.43
N PHE A 212 13.02 -14.31 -3.63
CA PHE A 212 11.66 -13.97 -4.02
C PHE A 212 11.52 -12.49 -4.37
N VAL A 213 12.31 -11.63 -3.72
CA VAL A 213 12.12 -10.19 -3.87
C VAL A 213 13.15 -9.56 -4.80
N LYS A 214 12.66 -9.11 -5.96
CA LYS A 214 13.44 -8.42 -6.99
C LYS A 214 13.70 -6.95 -6.62
N THR A 215 14.36 -6.71 -5.50
CA THR A 215 14.68 -5.36 -5.02
C THR A 215 16.10 -5.27 -4.44
N THR A 216 16.63 -4.05 -4.32
CA THR A 216 17.96 -3.82 -3.75
C THR A 216 17.97 -4.21 -2.27
N ALA A 217 18.94 -5.01 -1.85
CA ALA A 217 19.00 -5.47 -0.47
C ALA A 217 19.25 -4.32 0.54
N ILE A 218 18.54 -4.37 1.67
CA ILE A 218 18.80 -3.57 2.87
C ILE A 218 18.96 -4.57 4.01
N THR A 219 20.20 -4.82 4.41
CA THR A 219 20.58 -5.87 5.38
C THR A 219 20.96 -5.31 6.75
N ASP A 220 21.27 -4.02 6.84
CA ASP A 220 21.72 -3.34 8.04
C ASP A 220 21.43 -1.83 7.97
N MET A 221 21.74 -1.12 9.06
CA MET A 221 21.51 0.32 9.19
C MET A 221 22.37 1.16 8.23
N THR A 222 23.55 0.69 7.84
CA THR A 222 24.43 1.39 6.90
C THR A 222 23.84 1.34 5.49
N ALA A 223 23.35 0.18 5.07
CA ALA A 223 22.62 0.01 3.81
C ALA A 223 21.35 0.86 3.79
N LEU A 224 20.60 0.91 4.89
CA LEU A 224 19.42 1.76 5.01
C LEU A 224 19.77 3.25 4.90
N ALA A 225 20.78 3.72 5.64
CA ALA A 225 21.23 5.11 5.58
C ALA A 225 21.66 5.51 4.17
N LYS A 226 22.40 4.63 3.47
CA LYS A 226 22.73 4.83 2.06
C LYS A 226 21.47 4.99 1.21
N ARG A 227 20.46 4.13 1.41
CA ARG A 227 19.23 4.22 0.62
C ARG A 227 18.39 5.46 0.90
N ILE A 228 18.38 5.95 2.13
CA ILE A 228 17.78 7.23 2.48
C ILE A 228 18.48 8.35 1.71
N ASN A 229 19.82 8.37 1.67
CA ASN A 229 20.57 9.37 0.90
C ASN A 229 20.25 9.29 -0.61
N ASP A 230 20.25 8.07 -1.18
CA ASP A 230 19.88 7.87 -2.58
C ASP A 230 18.45 8.39 -2.86
N LEU A 231 17.52 8.29 -1.89
CA LEU A 231 16.17 8.85 -2.02
C LEU A 231 16.20 10.38 -1.98
N MET A 232 16.93 10.97 -1.03
CA MET A 232 16.99 12.42 -0.87
C MET A 232 17.60 13.10 -2.10
N GLU A 233 18.63 12.51 -2.71
CA GLU A 233 19.18 13.00 -3.98
C GLU A 233 18.14 13.01 -5.11
N VAL A 234 17.33 11.96 -5.21
CA VAL A 234 16.26 11.88 -6.20
C VAL A 234 15.15 12.89 -5.87
N TRP A 235 14.79 13.03 -4.59
CA TRP A 235 13.76 13.93 -4.10
C TRP A 235 14.04 15.39 -4.46
N GLU A 236 15.28 15.84 -4.28
CA GLU A 236 15.71 17.20 -4.60
C GLU A 236 15.53 17.54 -6.09
N ARG A 237 15.65 16.56 -6.98
CA ARG A 237 15.44 16.75 -8.43
C ARG A 237 13.98 16.93 -8.83
N HIS A 238 13.03 16.50 -8.00
CA HIS A 238 11.59 16.54 -8.34
C HIS A 238 10.88 17.82 -7.87
N GLU A 239 11.61 18.82 -7.38
CA GLU A 239 11.10 20.16 -7.02
C GLU A 239 9.79 20.18 -6.20
N ARG A 240 9.50 19.15 -5.40
CA ARG A 240 8.33 19.09 -4.51
C ARG A 240 8.53 19.95 -3.26
N LYS A 241 8.81 21.25 -3.47
CA LYS A 241 9.05 22.25 -2.42
C LYS A 241 7.89 22.22 -1.40
N GLY A 242 8.23 22.00 -0.13
CA GLY A 242 7.28 22.00 0.98
C GLY A 242 6.64 20.64 1.32
N LYS A 243 6.86 19.58 0.53
CA LYS A 243 6.38 18.24 0.89
C LYS A 243 7.42 17.48 1.73
N THR A 244 6.97 16.86 2.81
CA THR A 244 7.80 16.01 3.69
C THR A 244 7.69 14.56 3.23
N VAL A 245 8.83 13.86 3.13
CA VAL A 245 8.86 12.41 2.98
C VAL A 245 8.85 11.77 4.35
N TYR A 246 7.87 10.90 4.60
CA TYR A 246 7.85 10.07 5.79
C TYR A 246 8.60 8.76 5.55
N PHE A 247 9.41 8.38 6.53
CA PHE A 247 10.10 7.10 6.60
C PHE A 247 9.49 6.33 7.75
N TYR A 248 9.15 5.07 7.52
CA TYR A 248 8.60 4.19 8.54
C TYR A 248 9.25 2.82 8.49
#